data_AF-A0A8H8WP09-F1
#
_entry.id   AF-A0A8H8WP09-F1
#
_cell.length_a   1.000
_cell.length_b   1.000
_cell.length_c   1.000
_cell.angle_alpha   90.00
_cell.angle_beta   90.00
_cell.angle_gamma   90.00
#
_symmetry.space_group_name_H-M   'P 1'
#
loop_
_entity.id
_entity.type
_entity.pdbx_description
1 polymer ?
#
loop_
_entity_poly.entity_id
_entity_poly.type
_entity_poly.pdbx_seq_one_letter_code
_entity_poly.pdbx_strand_id
1 'polypeptide(L)'
;MIPDDILREVYGDPVELEPSSADGGVVRRHTARRPLSCDDCPSGRGIRPGEAYRVFVGLRDDGYRDFFCERHCASTLDECRADLPAEERPKPAPARQLPVDYDPDNIPF
;
A
#
# COMPACT_ATOMS: atom_id res chain seq x y z
N MET A 1 10.30 -16.29 -25.48
CA MET A 1 9.31 -15.28 -25.05
C MET A 1 8.10 -15.45 -25.95
N ILE A 2 6.95 -15.78 -25.37
CA ILE A 2 5.69 -15.88 -26.11
C ILE A 2 5.12 -14.45 -26.18
N PRO A 3 4.67 -13.97 -27.35
CA PRO A 3 4.07 -12.64 -27.48
C PRO A 3 2.79 -12.52 -26.65
N ASP A 4 2.59 -11.37 -26.01
CA ASP A 4 1.46 -11.03 -25.14
C ASP A 4 0.10 -11.21 -25.82
N ASP A 5 0.05 -11.00 -27.14
CA ASP A 5 -1.16 -11.14 -27.95
C ASP A 5 -1.69 -12.58 -27.97
N ILE A 6 -0.79 -13.57 -27.95
CA ILE A 6 -1.14 -15.00 -27.91
C ILE A 6 -1.64 -15.39 -26.51
N LEU A 7 -1.14 -14.76 -25.45
CA LEU A 7 -1.59 -15.01 -24.09
C LEU A 7 -3.03 -14.54 -23.88
N ARG A 8 -3.43 -13.40 -24.45
CA ARG A 8 -4.81 -12.87 -24.33
C ARG A 8 -5.83 -13.69 -25.13
N GLU A 9 -5.47 -14.18 -26.32
CA GLU A 9 -6.37 -15.06 -27.11
C GLU A 9 -6.65 -16.40 -26.42
N VAL A 10 -5.65 -16.97 -25.74
CA VAL A 10 -5.76 -18.32 -25.15
C VAL A 10 -6.35 -18.30 -23.74
N TYR A 11 -6.03 -17.27 -22.95
CA TYR A 11 -6.38 -17.22 -21.52
C TYR A 11 -7.39 -16.12 -21.14
N GLY A 12 -7.81 -15.28 -22.11
CA GLY A 12 -8.68 -14.13 -21.85
C GLY A 12 -7.93 -12.97 -21.19
N ASP A 13 -8.61 -11.83 -21.03
CA ASP A 13 -8.09 -10.75 -20.19
C ASP A 13 -7.95 -11.28 -18.75
N PRO A 14 -6.87 -10.95 -18.02
CA PRO A 14 -6.75 -11.33 -16.62
C PRO A 14 -7.97 -10.81 -15.89
N VAL A 15 -8.79 -11.72 -15.39
CA VAL A 15 -9.93 -11.39 -14.53
C VAL A 15 -9.32 -10.69 -13.33
N GLU A 16 -9.48 -9.36 -13.25
CA GLU A 16 -9.20 -8.62 -12.03
C GLU A 16 -10.01 -9.33 -10.94
N LEU A 17 -9.31 -10.09 -10.09
CA LEU A 17 -9.92 -10.88 -9.03
C LEU A 17 -10.84 -9.96 -8.26
N GLU A 18 -12.16 -10.19 -8.38
CA GLU A 18 -13.12 -9.47 -7.56
C GLU A 18 -12.73 -9.72 -6.09
N PRO A 19 -12.60 -8.67 -5.27
CA PRO A 19 -12.13 -8.79 -3.89
C PRO A 19 -13.06 -9.75 -3.15
N SER A 20 -12.56 -10.95 -2.89
CA SER A 20 -13.36 -12.03 -2.31
C SER A 20 -13.33 -11.90 -0.79
N SER A 21 -14.42 -12.30 -0.14
CA SER A 21 -14.53 -12.37 1.32
C SER A 21 -13.49 -13.27 2.01
N ALA A 22 -12.62 -13.95 1.26
CA ALA A 22 -11.48 -14.70 1.79
C ALA A 22 -10.38 -13.82 2.39
N ASP A 23 -10.33 -12.53 2.04
CA ASP A 23 -9.38 -11.55 2.60
C ASP A 23 -9.86 -10.90 3.91
N GLY A 24 -10.98 -11.37 4.48
CA GLY A 24 -11.55 -10.85 5.73
C GLY A 24 -12.45 -9.62 5.57
N GLY A 25 -12.63 -9.09 4.35
CA GLY A 25 -13.55 -7.98 4.08
C GLY A 25 -13.46 -7.38 2.68
N VAL A 26 -14.22 -6.30 2.44
CA VAL A 26 -14.27 -5.54 1.19
C VAL A 26 -13.93 -4.07 1.46
N VAL A 27 -13.06 -3.49 0.62
CA VAL A 27 -12.74 -2.05 0.65
C VAL A 27 -13.57 -1.31 -0.41
N ARG A 28 -14.23 -0.21 -0.03
CA ARG A 28 -14.95 0.69 -0.95
C ARG A 28 -14.42 2.11 -0.86
N ARG A 29 -14.34 2.80 -2.00
CA ARG A 29 -13.92 4.21 -2.08
C ARG A 29 -15.12 5.13 -2.19
N HIS A 30 -15.10 6.24 -1.46
CA HIS A 30 -16.18 7.21 -1.38
C HIS A 30 -15.64 8.63 -1.29
N THR A 31 -16.50 9.61 -1.58
CA THR A 31 -16.21 11.04 -1.35
C THR A 31 -17.09 11.55 -0.22
N ALA A 32 -16.49 12.19 0.78
CA ALA A 32 -17.20 12.65 1.97
C ALA A 32 -18.12 13.83 1.62
N ARG A 33 -19.39 13.73 2.04
CA ARG A 33 -20.36 14.85 1.94
C ARG A 33 -20.43 15.70 3.20
N ARG A 34 -19.90 15.18 4.31
CA ARG A 34 -19.85 15.81 5.63
C ARG A 34 -18.54 15.38 6.33
N PRO A 35 -18.12 16.06 7.41
CA PRO A 35 -16.98 15.60 8.20
C PRO A 35 -17.23 14.20 8.77
N LEU A 36 -16.21 13.35 8.74
CA LEU A 36 -16.23 11.99 9.30
C LEU A 36 -14.96 11.72 10.11
N SER A 37 -15.05 10.80 11.07
CA SER A 37 -13.87 10.25 11.74
C SER A 37 -13.09 9.35 10.78
N CYS A 38 -11.77 9.39 10.91
CA CYS A 38 -10.85 8.43 10.31
C CYS A 38 -10.18 7.67 11.45
N ASP A 39 -10.18 6.35 11.36
CA ASP A 39 -9.67 5.47 12.42
C ASP A 39 -8.13 5.55 12.51
N ASP A 40 -7.43 5.71 11.37
CA ASP A 40 -5.96 5.78 11.30
C ASP A 40 -5.40 7.20 11.08
N CYS A 41 -6.13 8.26 11.45
CA CYS A 41 -5.66 9.63 11.21
C CYS A 41 -4.75 10.13 12.34
N PRO A 42 -3.42 10.29 12.11
CA PRO A 42 -2.48 10.68 13.16
C PRO A 42 -2.74 12.09 13.69
N SER A 43 -3.22 12.99 12.84
CA SER A 43 -3.53 14.38 13.20
C SER A 43 -4.88 14.56 13.91
N GLY A 44 -5.72 13.51 13.97
CA GLY A 44 -7.08 13.58 14.54
C GLY A 44 -8.06 14.48 13.76
N ARG A 45 -7.63 15.07 12.64
CA ARG A 45 -8.44 15.98 11.82
C ARG A 45 -9.67 15.29 11.23
N GLY A 46 -9.56 13.99 10.96
CA GLY A 46 -10.56 13.19 10.26
C GLY A 46 -10.70 13.56 8.78
N ILE A 47 -11.76 13.04 8.16
CA ILE A 47 -12.11 13.22 6.75
C ILE A 47 -12.98 14.47 6.60
N ARG A 48 -12.63 15.37 5.70
CA ARG A 48 -13.38 16.60 5.41
C ARG A 48 -14.32 16.44 4.22
N PRO A 49 -15.39 17.25 4.13
CA PRO A 49 -16.25 17.27 2.94
C PRO A 49 -15.42 17.50 1.66
N GLY A 50 -15.71 16.74 0.61
CA GLY A 50 -14.98 16.78 -0.67
C GLY A 50 -13.79 15.83 -0.75
N GLU A 51 -13.32 15.28 0.37
CA GLU A 51 -12.18 14.37 0.38
C GLU A 51 -12.58 12.93 0.06
N ALA A 52 -11.68 12.22 -0.61
CA ALA A 52 -11.82 10.79 -0.83
C ALA A 52 -11.45 10.01 0.44
N TYR A 53 -12.22 8.97 0.75
CA TYR A 53 -11.97 8.05 1.84
C TYR A 53 -12.30 6.60 1.44
N ARG A 54 -11.74 5.66 2.20
CA ARG A 54 -11.94 4.22 2.05
C ARG A 54 -12.77 3.73 3.23
N VAL A 55 -13.70 2.82 2.97
CA VAL A 55 -14.44 2.08 4.00
C VAL A 55 -14.07 0.63 3.85
N PHE A 56 -13.52 0.04 4.90
CA PHE A 56 -13.33 -1.40 4.99
C PHE A 56 -14.53 -1.99 5.72
N VAL A 57 -15.20 -2.96 5.11
CA VAL A 57 -16.29 -3.72 5.71
C VAL A 57 -15.85 -5.16 5.82
N GLY A 58 -15.63 -5.63 7.05
CA GLY A 58 -15.12 -6.96 7.32
C GLY A 58 -16.05 -7.80 8.19
N LEU A 59 -15.73 -9.08 8.29
CA LEU A 59 -16.34 -10.02 9.22
C LEU A 59 -15.28 -10.43 10.25
N ARG A 60 -15.60 -10.35 11.54
CA ARG A 60 -14.76 -10.94 12.58
C ARG A 60 -15.04 -12.44 12.68
N ASP A 61 -13.95 -13.21 12.73
CA ASP A 61 -14.00 -14.65 12.98
C ASP A 61 -13.77 -14.94 14.48
N ASP A 62 -14.60 -14.33 15.32
CA ASP A 62 -14.63 -14.49 16.78
C ASP A 62 -15.73 -15.46 17.24
N GLY A 63 -16.27 -16.26 16.32
CA GLY A 63 -17.35 -17.22 16.59
C GLY A 63 -18.76 -16.62 16.57
N TYR A 64 -18.91 -15.29 16.58
CA TYR A 64 -20.20 -14.61 16.52
C TYR A 64 -20.54 -14.04 15.13
N ARG A 65 -19.56 -14.04 14.19
CA ARG A 65 -19.68 -13.47 12.84
C ARG A 65 -20.23 -12.04 12.88
N ASP A 66 -19.56 -11.17 13.63
CA ASP A 66 -19.91 -9.76 13.68
C ASP A 66 -19.34 -8.99 12.48
N PHE A 67 -20.15 -8.09 11.94
CA PHE A 67 -19.72 -7.15 10.91
C PHE A 67 -19.03 -5.95 11.55
N PHE A 68 -17.89 -5.53 11.00
CA PHE A 68 -17.24 -4.29 11.38
C PHE A 68 -17.01 -3.39 10.17
N CYS A 69 -16.97 -2.08 10.43
CA CYS A 69 -16.71 -1.06 9.42
C CYS A 69 -15.67 -0.07 9.93
N GLU A 70 -14.58 0.09 9.20
CA GLU A 70 -13.52 1.06 9.47
C GLU A 70 -13.46 2.09 8.34
N ARG A 71 -13.15 3.33 8.68
CA ARG A 71 -13.07 4.45 7.74
C ARG A 71 -11.67 5.04 7.76
N HIS A 72 -11.06 5.08 6.59
CA HIS A 72 -9.68 5.48 6.39
C HIS A 72 -9.58 6.60 5.36
N CYS A 73 -8.82 7.65 5.63
CA CYS A 73 -8.52 8.69 4.63
C CYS A 73 -7.92 8.04 3.37
N ALA A 74 -8.36 8.42 2.17
CA ALA A 74 -7.86 7.77 0.94
C ALA A 74 -6.43 8.22 0.61
N SER A 75 -6.12 9.49 0.86
CA SER A 75 -4.78 10.06 0.80
C SER A 75 -4.36 10.50 2.20
N THR A 76 -3.13 10.18 2.60
CA THR A 76 -2.41 10.97 3.60
C THR A 76 -2.13 12.32 2.95
N LEU A 77 -3.06 13.26 3.09
CA LEU A 77 -2.81 14.66 2.79
C LEU A 77 -1.52 15.08 3.50
N ASP A 78 -0.72 15.96 2.90
CA ASP A 78 0.59 16.36 3.41
C ASP A 78 0.53 16.79 4.89
N GLU A 79 -0.60 17.35 5.32
CA GLU A 79 -0.91 17.66 6.72
C GLU A 79 -0.84 16.44 7.65
N CYS A 80 -1.47 15.32 7.29
CA CYS A 80 -1.40 14.08 8.06
C CYS A 80 -0.02 13.42 7.95
N ARG A 81 0.69 13.64 6.84
CA ARG A 81 2.06 13.12 6.63
C ARG A 81 3.09 13.88 7.47
N ALA A 82 2.87 15.17 7.72
CA ALA A 82 3.74 15.99 8.54
C ALA A 82 3.74 15.58 10.03
N ASP A 83 2.62 15.02 10.50
CA ASP A 83 2.48 14.49 11.87
C ASP A 83 2.97 13.04 12.02
N LEU A 84 3.28 12.34 10.92
CA LEU A 84 3.88 11.01 11.01
C LEU A 84 5.33 11.15 11.49
N PRO A 85 5.79 10.27 12.41
CA PRO A 85 7.20 10.21 12.76
C PRO A 85 7.99 9.98 11.48
N ALA A 86 9.04 10.78 11.27
CA ALA A 86 9.88 10.68 10.08
C ALA A 86 10.32 9.21 9.93
N GLU A 87 9.96 8.57 8.81
CA GLU A 87 10.44 7.23 8.52
C GLU A 87 11.96 7.25 8.64
N GLU A 88 12.48 6.47 9.57
CA GLU A 88 13.90 6.31 9.80
C GLU A 88 14.45 5.70 8.52
N ARG A 89 15.01 6.55 7.63
CA ARG A 89 15.62 6.08 6.38
C ARG A 89 16.58 4.97 6.78
N PRO A 90 16.44 3.74 6.21
CA PRO A 90 17.39 2.70 6.51
C PRO A 90 18.78 3.25 6.23
N LYS A 91 19.65 3.21 7.25
CA LYS A 91 21.04 3.69 7.15
C LYS A 91 21.59 3.18 5.82
N PRO A 92 22.18 4.04 4.96
CA PRO A 92 22.75 3.57 3.71
C PRO A 92 23.65 2.39 4.03
N ALA A 93 23.43 1.27 3.32
CA ALA A 93 24.23 0.07 3.51
C ALA A 93 25.71 0.48 3.46
N PRO A 94 26.56 -0.02 4.39
CA PRO A 94 27.98 0.30 4.35
C PRO A 94 28.49 0.00 2.95
N ALA A 95 29.20 0.96 2.35
CA ALA A 95 29.79 0.79 1.03
C ALA A 95 30.54 -0.53 1.04
N ARG A 96 30.16 -1.45 0.14
CA ARG A 96 30.90 -2.68 -0.09
C ARG A 96 32.29 -2.23 -0.56
N GLN A 97 33.26 -2.21 0.35
CA GLN A 97 34.66 -2.09 -0.01
C GLN A 97 34.97 -3.37 -0.80
N LEU A 98 34.93 -3.26 -2.13
CA LEU A 98 35.58 -4.24 -2.96
C LEU A 98 37.07 -4.16 -2.58
N PRO A 99 37.70 -5.25 -2.12
CA PRO A 99 39.16 -5.28 -2.03
C PRO A 99 39.68 -5.19 -3.46
N VAL A 100 40.01 -3.97 -3.87
CA VAL A 100 40.85 -3.78 -5.04
C VAL A 100 42.27 -3.95 -4.51
N ASP A 101 42.73 -5.21 -4.47
CA ASP A 101 44.16 -5.52 -4.48
C ASP A 101 44.68 -5.00 -5.83
N TYR A 102 44.95 -3.70 -5.89
CA TYR A 102 45.68 -3.10 -6.99
C TYR A 102 47.14 -3.51 -6.82
N ASP A 103 47.52 -4.59 -7.49
CA ASP A 103 48.89 -5.00 -7.69
C ASP A 103 49.43 -4.30 -8.96
N PRO A 104 50.26 -3.24 -8.83
CA PRO A 104 50.79 -2.52 -9.98
C PRO A 104 51.72 -3.37 -10.85
N ASP A 105 52.17 -4.54 -10.38
CA ASP A 105 53.10 -5.42 -11.09
C ASP A 105 52.38 -6.55 -11.86
N ASN A 106 51.06 -6.67 -11.79
CA ASN A 106 50.30 -7.76 -12.41
C ASN A 106 49.31 -7.27 -13.49
N ILE A 107 49.80 -6.44 -14.41
CA ILE A 107 49.06 -6.01 -15.60
C ILE A 107 49.23 -7.10 -16.68
N PRO A 108 48.16 -7.79 -17.14
CA PRO A 108 48.29 -8.82 -18.16
C PRO A 108 48.72 -8.21 -19.50
N PHE A 109 49.75 -8.83 -20.10
CA PHE A 109 50.30 -8.49 -21.43
C PHE A 109 49.36 -8.90 -22.56
#